data_AF-A0A962JK88-F1
#
_entry.id   AF-A0A962JK88-F1
#
_cell.length_a   1.000
_cell.length_b   1.000
_cell.length_c   1.000
_cell.angle_alpha   90.00
_cell.angle_beta   90.00
_cell.angle_gamma   90.00
#
_symmetry.space_group_name_H-M   'P 1'
#
loop_
_entity.id
_entity.type
_entity.pdbx_description
1 polymer ?
#
loop_
_entity_poly.entity_id
_entity_poly.type
_entity_poly.pdbx_seq_one_letter_code
_entity_poly.pdbx_strand_id
1 'polypeptide(L)'
;MTPEQIQLVKSTVPVLRENGVLLTKHFYQRMLGNHQNLKEVFNLGHQRSGAQAQALANAVLAYAENIENPAVLMPVVELIANKHVSLNIQAPDYSIVGENLLHSISEVLGIAMDHPLIEAWAIAYGQLADIFIQT
;
A
#
# COMPACT_ATOMS: atom_id res chain seq x y z
N MET A 1 -12.89 -9.65 5.74
CA MET A 1 -12.67 -8.76 6.90
C MET A 1 -13.90 -8.77 7.78
N THR A 2 -13.72 -8.68 9.10
CA THR A 2 -14.84 -8.47 10.05
C THR A 2 -15.21 -6.99 10.16
N PRO A 3 -16.41 -6.65 10.69
CA PRO A 3 -16.79 -5.26 10.95
C PRO A 3 -15.77 -4.52 11.83
N GLU A 4 -15.19 -5.19 12.81
CA GLU A 4 -14.18 -4.62 13.72
C GLU A 4 -12.88 -4.28 12.96
N GLN A 5 -12.42 -5.17 12.07
CA GLN A 5 -11.24 -4.93 11.23
C GLN A 5 -11.45 -3.75 10.28
N ILE A 6 -12.65 -3.63 9.70
CA ILE A 6 -13.03 -2.49 8.85
C ILE A 6 -12.99 -1.20 9.65
N GLN A 7 -13.54 -1.18 10.87
CA GLN A 7 -13.52 0.00 11.73
C GLN A 7 -12.10 0.38 12.14
N LEU A 8 -11.24 -0.59 12.44
CA LEU A 8 -9.82 -0.33 12.72
C LEU A 8 -9.13 0.37 11.55
N VAL A 9 -9.26 -0.15 10.33
CA VAL A 9 -8.67 0.48 9.14
C VAL A 9 -9.22 1.89 8.95
N LYS A 10 -10.55 2.06 8.96
CA LYS A 10 -11.22 3.36 8.78
C LYS A 10 -10.80 4.39 9.83
N SER A 11 -10.64 3.98 11.09
CA SER A 11 -10.22 4.87 12.20
C SER A 11 -8.82 5.45 11.99
N THR A 12 -7.99 4.79 11.19
CA THR A 12 -6.60 5.22 10.91
C THR A 12 -6.44 6.04 9.64
N VAL A 13 -7.47 6.08 8.79
CA VAL A 13 -7.48 6.90 7.56
C VAL A 13 -7.15 8.38 7.83
N PRO A 14 -7.71 9.07 8.85
CA PRO A 14 -7.34 10.45 9.12
C PRO A 14 -5.86 10.63 9.44
N VAL A 15 -5.31 9.77 10.29
CA VAL A 15 -3.89 9.80 10.69
C VAL A 15 -3.00 9.54 9.49
N LEU A 16 -3.36 8.58 8.63
CA LEU A 16 -2.64 8.27 7.40
C LEU A 16 -2.76 9.36 6.35
N ARG A 17 -3.86 10.13 6.33
CA ARG A 17 -4.00 11.28 5.44
C ARG A 17 -3.07 12.42 5.84
N GLU A 18 -3.00 12.71 7.14
CA GLU A 18 -2.10 13.73 7.69
C GLU A 18 -0.63 13.33 7.55
N ASN A 19 -0.32 12.04 7.73
CA ASN A 19 1.04 11.52 7.68
C ASN A 19 1.39 10.81 6.36
N GLY A 20 0.55 10.88 5.33
CA GLY A 20 0.67 10.02 4.14
C GLY A 20 1.98 10.18 3.37
N VAL A 21 2.49 11.42 3.32
CA VAL A 21 3.79 11.72 2.70
C VAL A 21 4.93 11.15 3.54
N LEU A 22 4.85 11.25 4.88
CA LEU A 22 5.87 10.70 5.77
C LEU A 22 5.88 9.17 5.69
N LEU A 23 4.70 8.55 5.76
CA LEU A 23 4.54 7.10 5.65
C LEU A 23 5.12 6.58 4.33
N THR A 24 4.75 7.19 3.21
CA THR A 24 5.21 6.70 1.90
C THR A 24 6.69 6.94 1.67
N LYS A 25 7.24 8.05 2.15
CA LYS A 25 8.70 8.25 2.15
C LYS A 25 9.40 7.17 2.96
N HIS A 26 8.92 6.89 4.17
CA HIS A 26 9.49 5.87 5.06
C HIS A 26 9.39 4.47 4.44
N PHE A 27 8.24 4.15 3.86
CA PHE A 27 7.99 2.92 3.09
C PHE A 27 9.00 2.73 1.95
N TYR A 28 9.19 3.74 1.10
CA TYR A 28 10.13 3.61 -0.03
C TYR A 28 11.58 3.50 0.44
N GLN A 29 11.97 4.24 1.48
CA GLN A 29 13.30 4.12 2.08
C GLN A 29 13.55 2.70 2.60
N ARG A 30 12.57 2.12 3.28
CA ARG A 30 12.63 0.75 3.80
C ARG A 30 12.70 -0.27 2.67
N MET A 31 11.73 -0.25 1.75
CA MET A 31 11.61 -1.23 0.68
C MET A 31 12.84 -1.26 -0.23
N LEU A 32 13.32 -0.09 -0.66
CA LEU A 32 14.49 -0.01 -1.55
C LEU A 32 15.82 -0.20 -0.82
N GLY A 33 15.83 0.01 0.49
CA GLY A 33 16.95 -0.36 1.36
C GLY A 33 17.10 -1.88 1.46
N ASN A 34 15.99 -2.58 1.68
CA ASN A 34 15.92 -4.04 1.83
C ASN A 34 16.03 -4.79 0.50
N HIS A 35 15.47 -4.23 -0.58
CA HIS A 35 15.36 -4.88 -1.89
C HIS A 35 15.98 -3.99 -2.98
N GLN A 36 17.31 -4.01 -3.08
CA GLN A 36 18.04 -3.15 -4.01
C GLN A 36 17.70 -3.41 -5.48
N ASN A 37 17.33 -4.65 -5.82
CA ASN A 37 16.85 -5.04 -7.15
C ASN A 37 15.58 -4.29 -7.58
N LEU A 38 14.75 -3.84 -6.63
CA LEU A 38 13.56 -3.05 -6.94
C LEU A 38 13.88 -1.62 -7.39
N LYS A 39 15.10 -1.12 -7.20
CA LYS A 39 15.47 0.25 -7.63
C LYS A 39 15.39 0.43 -9.14
N GLU A 40 15.63 -0.63 -9.91
CA GLU A 40 15.51 -0.62 -11.37
C GLU A 40 14.04 -0.60 -11.81
N VAL A 41 13.19 -1.40 -11.16
CA VAL A 41 11.73 -1.46 -11.40
C VAL A 41 11.05 -0.14 -11.03
N PHE A 42 11.40 0.44 -9.88
CA PHE A 42 10.82 1.68 -9.38
C PHE A 42 11.50 2.94 -9.93
N ASN A 43 12.31 2.81 -10.99
CA ASN A 43 13.09 3.84 -11.69
C ASN A 43 13.19 5.19 -10.94
N LEU A 44 14.32 5.35 -10.25
CA LEU A 44 14.67 6.48 -9.35
C LEU A 44 14.45 7.88 -9.96
N GLY A 45 14.32 8.02 -11.28
CA GLY A 45 13.95 9.28 -11.96
C GLY A 45 12.57 9.83 -11.55
N HIS A 46 11.57 8.96 -11.35
CA HIS A 46 10.25 9.36 -10.86
C HIS A 46 10.18 9.53 -9.33
N GLN A 47 11.13 8.95 -8.58
CA GLN A 47 11.19 9.15 -7.13
C GLN A 47 11.68 10.54 -6.74
N ARG A 48 12.51 11.18 -7.57
CA ARG A 48 13.02 12.54 -7.29
C ARG A 48 11.91 13.60 -7.19
N SER A 49 10.74 13.39 -7.78
CA SER A 49 9.62 14.34 -7.72
C SER A 49 8.64 14.08 -6.59
N GLY A 50 8.75 12.95 -5.87
CA GLY A 50 7.79 12.55 -4.83
C GLY A 50 6.42 12.09 -5.37
N ALA A 51 6.16 12.20 -6.68
CA ALA A 51 4.87 11.87 -7.28
C ALA A 51 4.47 10.41 -7.11
N GLN A 52 5.43 9.48 -7.15
CA GLN A 52 5.17 8.05 -6.96
C GLN A 52 4.83 7.70 -5.50
N ALA A 53 5.51 8.33 -4.54
CA ALA A 53 5.17 8.22 -3.12
C ALA A 53 3.74 8.71 -2.86
N GLN A 54 3.37 9.84 -3.46
CA GLN A 54 2.00 10.34 -3.38
C GLN A 54 0.98 9.40 -4.04
N ALA A 55 1.31 8.81 -5.20
CA ALA A 55 0.41 7.90 -5.89
C ALA A 55 0.09 6.64 -5.06
N LEU A 56 1.11 6.03 -4.43
CA LEU A 56 0.91 4.89 -3.54
C LEU A 56 0.10 5.28 -2.30
N ALA A 57 0.42 6.43 -1.68
CA ALA A 57 -0.33 6.94 -0.53
C ALA A 57 -1.81 7.07 -0.88
N ASN A 58 -2.10 7.69 -2.02
CA ASN A 58 -3.45 7.93 -2.48
C ASN A 58 -4.19 6.63 -2.82
N ALA A 59 -3.51 5.63 -3.41
CA ALA A 59 -4.12 4.33 -3.70
C ALA A 59 -4.50 3.58 -2.41
N VAL A 60 -3.59 3.53 -1.43
CA VAL A 60 -3.84 2.87 -0.14
C VAL A 60 -4.93 3.60 0.65
N LEU A 61 -4.90 4.95 0.66
CA LEU A 61 -5.94 5.76 1.29
C LEU A 61 -7.29 5.59 0.61
N ALA A 62 -7.35 5.67 -0.72
CA ALA A 62 -8.59 5.49 -1.48
C ALA A 62 -9.19 4.10 -1.25
N TYR A 63 -8.36 3.06 -1.18
CA TYR A 63 -8.80 1.71 -0.81
C TYR A 63 -9.37 1.66 0.60
N ALA A 64 -8.65 2.21 1.59
CA ALA A 64 -9.10 2.23 2.97
C ALA A 64 -10.40 3.03 3.18
N GLU A 65 -10.59 4.12 2.44
CA GLU A 65 -11.82 4.91 2.42
C GLU A 65 -13.01 4.15 1.79
N ASN A 66 -12.74 3.28 0.83
CA ASN A 66 -13.75 2.50 0.10
C ASN A 66 -13.74 1.01 0.46
N ILE A 67 -13.21 0.64 1.64
CA ILE A 67 -12.99 -0.76 2.03
C ILE A 67 -14.28 -1.58 2.11
N GLU A 68 -15.43 -0.93 2.31
CA GLU A 68 -16.76 -1.55 2.31
C GLU A 68 -17.33 -1.75 0.89
N ASN A 69 -16.82 -1.03 -0.11
CA ASN A 69 -17.24 -1.13 -1.49
C ASN A 69 -16.06 -0.87 -2.45
N PRO A 70 -15.05 -1.74 -2.51
CA PRO A 70 -13.84 -1.52 -3.31
C PRO A 70 -14.12 -1.53 -4.81
N ALA A 71 -15.28 -2.03 -5.26
CA ALA A 71 -15.68 -2.05 -6.66
C ALA A 71 -15.72 -0.65 -7.31
N VAL A 72 -15.89 0.41 -6.52
CA VAL A 72 -15.83 1.80 -7.03
C VAL A 72 -14.45 2.19 -7.56
N LEU A 73 -13.41 1.46 -7.16
CA LEU A 73 -12.03 1.70 -7.56
C LEU A 73 -11.64 0.93 -8.83
N MET A 74 -12.49 0.04 -9.35
CA MET A 74 -12.15 -0.84 -10.48
C MET A 74 -11.59 -0.09 -11.70
N PRO A 75 -12.14 1.05 -12.16
CA PRO A 75 -11.58 1.78 -13.30
C PRO A 75 -10.12 2.25 -13.07
N VAL A 76 -9.78 2.60 -11.82
CA VAL A 76 -8.43 3.02 -11.44
C VAL A 76 -7.51 1.81 -11.26
N VAL A 77 -8.03 0.72 -10.69
CA VAL A 77 -7.33 -0.56 -10.56
C VAL A 77 -6.92 -1.07 -11.93
N GLU A 78 -7.84 -1.11 -12.90
CA GLU A 78 -7.55 -1.57 -14.28
C GLU A 78 -6.44 -0.74 -14.93
N LEU A 79 -6.46 0.59 -14.75
CA LEU A 79 -5.40 1.47 -15.27
C LEU A 79 -4.03 1.14 -14.66
N ILE A 80 -3.99 0.89 -13.34
CA ILE A 80 -2.75 0.54 -12.63
C ILE A 80 -2.30 -0.89 -12.98
N ALA A 81 -3.22 -1.84 -13.12
CA ALA A 81 -2.94 -3.23 -13.51
C ALA A 81 -2.27 -3.29 -14.88
N ASN A 82 -2.75 -2.52 -15.87
CA ASN A 82 -2.07 -2.38 -17.17
C ASN A 82 -0.62 -1.92 -17.02
N LYS A 83 -0.34 -1.01 -16.09
CA LYS A 83 1.03 -0.56 -15.81
C LYS A 83 1.85 -1.68 -15.15
N HIS A 84 1.30 -2.41 -14.19
CA HIS A 84 1.96 -3.55 -13.54
C HIS A 84 2.35 -4.63 -14.56
N VAL A 85 1.44 -4.97 -15.48
CA VAL A 85 1.72 -5.90 -16.58
C VAL A 85 2.85 -5.41 -17.48
N SER A 86 2.84 -4.13 -17.88
CA SER A 86 3.93 -3.56 -18.71
C SER A 86 5.30 -3.56 -18.03
N LEU A 87 5.33 -3.58 -16.69
CA LEU A 87 6.54 -3.63 -15.87
C LEU A 87 6.90 -5.06 -15.45
N ASN A 88 6.14 -6.06 -15.91
CA ASN A 88 6.30 -7.47 -15.57
C ASN A 88 6.27 -7.74 -14.05
N ILE A 89 5.42 -7.01 -13.32
CA ILE A 89 5.19 -7.25 -11.88
C ILE A 89 4.49 -8.58 -11.69
N GLN A 90 5.00 -9.41 -10.79
CA GLN A 90 4.52 -10.76 -10.51
C GLN A 90 3.80 -10.83 -9.15
N ALA A 91 2.98 -11.86 -8.95
CA ALA A 91 2.28 -12.08 -7.68
C ALA A 91 3.21 -12.08 -6.43
N PRO A 92 4.43 -12.68 -6.47
CA PRO A 92 5.36 -12.59 -5.34
C PRO A 92 5.82 -11.17 -4.99
N ASP A 93 5.84 -10.23 -5.95
CA ASP A 93 6.29 -8.85 -5.70
C ASP A 93 5.35 -8.11 -4.74
N TYR A 94 4.06 -8.46 -4.72
CA TYR A 94 3.09 -7.89 -3.79
C TYR A 94 3.42 -8.25 -2.34
N SER A 95 4.01 -9.42 -2.08
CA SER A 95 4.40 -9.80 -0.71
C SER A 95 5.50 -8.87 -0.17
N ILE A 96 6.47 -8.50 -1.02
CA ILE A 96 7.54 -7.55 -0.67
C ILE A 96 6.95 -6.17 -0.34
N VAL A 97 6.03 -5.68 -1.17
CA VAL A 97 5.37 -4.39 -0.96
C VAL A 97 4.54 -4.42 0.34
N GLY A 98 3.75 -5.47 0.56
CA GLY A 98 2.91 -5.64 1.74
C GLY A 98 3.71 -5.63 3.03
N GLU A 99 4.78 -6.43 3.11
CA GLU A 99 5.65 -6.48 4.29
C GLU A 99 6.20 -5.09 4.65
N ASN A 100 6.78 -4.40 3.66
CA ASN A 100 7.37 -3.09 3.88
C ASN A 100 6.32 -2.03 4.25
N LEU A 101 5.10 -2.12 3.69
CA LEU A 101 3.99 -1.23 4.04
C LEU A 101 3.54 -1.42 5.48
N LEU A 102 3.31 -2.66 5.91
CA LEU A 102 2.83 -2.97 7.26
C LEU A 102 3.84 -2.54 8.34
N HIS A 103 5.12 -2.82 8.12
CA HIS A 103 6.17 -2.31 9.00
C HIS A 103 6.22 -0.78 9.05
N SER A 104 6.00 -0.12 7.92
CA SER A 104 5.99 1.35 7.88
C SER A 104 4.81 1.93 8.65
N ILE A 105 3.63 1.31 8.57
CA ILE A 105 2.46 1.71 9.37
C ILE A 105 2.74 1.51 10.86
N SER A 106 3.30 0.36 11.24
CA SER A 106 3.70 0.06 12.62
C SER A 106 4.67 1.11 13.18
N GLU A 107 5.71 1.44 12.43
CA GLU A 107 6.76 2.37 12.85
C GLU A 107 6.25 3.83 12.93
N VAL A 108 5.41 4.27 11.98
CA VAL A 108 4.84 5.62 11.97
C VAL A 108 3.82 5.81 13.10
N LEU A 109 3.00 4.80 13.38
CA LEU A 109 1.99 4.85 14.44
C LEU A 109 2.56 4.48 15.81
N GLY A 110 3.80 4.00 15.89
CA GLY A 110 4.42 3.57 17.14
C GLY A 110 3.73 2.36 17.79
N ILE A 111 3.14 1.48 16.98
CA ILE A 111 2.43 0.27 17.44
C ILE A 111 3.21 -0.99 17.10
N ALA A 112 3.05 -2.04 17.89
CA ALA A 112 3.70 -3.32 17.64
C ALA A 112 3.13 -4.04 16.40
N MET A 113 3.93 -4.89 15.76
CA MET A 113 3.52 -5.63 14.56
C MET A 113 2.41 -6.66 14.81
N ASP A 114 2.25 -7.12 16.05
CA ASP A 114 1.18 -8.01 16.51
C ASP A 114 -0.10 -7.24 16.91
N HIS A 115 -0.13 -5.92 16.77
CA HIS A 115 -1.29 -5.12 17.10
C HIS A 115 -2.46 -5.45 16.14
N PRO A 116 -3.72 -5.57 16.62
CA PRO A 116 -4.88 -5.92 15.78
C PRO A 116 -5.09 -5.00 14.56
N LEU A 117 -4.66 -3.74 14.66
CA LEU A 117 -4.67 -2.81 13.54
C LEU A 117 -3.76 -3.27 12.38
N ILE A 118 -2.56 -3.78 12.68
CA ILE A 118 -1.62 -4.25 11.66
C ILE A 118 -2.19 -5.50 10.97
N GLU A 119 -2.81 -6.39 11.73
CA GLU A 119 -3.55 -7.54 11.17
C GLU A 119 -4.68 -7.08 10.23
N ALA A 120 -5.48 -6.10 10.66
CA ALA A 120 -6.54 -5.54 9.82
C ALA A 120 -6.00 -4.92 8.51
N TRP A 121 -4.87 -4.22 8.58
CA TRP A 121 -4.16 -3.70 7.40
C TRP A 121 -3.57 -4.79 6.52
N ALA A 122 -3.07 -5.89 7.10
CA ALA A 122 -2.55 -7.02 6.34
C ALA A 122 -3.64 -7.69 5.51
N ILE A 123 -4.83 -7.87 6.10
CA ILE A 123 -5.99 -8.42 5.39
C ILE A 123 -6.47 -7.46 4.31
N ALA A 124 -6.57 -6.16 4.62
CA ALA A 124 -6.96 -5.12 3.67
C ALA A 124 -6.01 -5.07 2.47
N TYR A 125 -4.70 -5.08 2.71
CA TYR A 125 -3.69 -5.11 1.67
C TYR A 125 -3.78 -6.39 0.82
N GLY A 126 -3.93 -7.56 1.46
CA GLY A 126 -4.08 -8.83 0.76
C GLY A 126 -5.26 -8.84 -0.20
N GLN A 127 -6.42 -8.32 0.23
CA GLN A 127 -7.60 -8.20 -0.62
C GLN A 127 -7.35 -7.28 -1.84
N LEU A 128 -6.66 -6.16 -1.65
CA LEU A 128 -6.29 -5.28 -2.77
C LEU A 128 -5.27 -5.94 -3.71
N ALA A 129 -4.29 -6.65 -3.17
CA ALA A 129 -3.30 -7.40 -3.95
C ALA A 129 -3.97 -8.49 -4.80
N ASP A 130 -4.92 -9.23 -4.23
CA ASP A 130 -5.68 -10.25 -4.95
C ASP A 130 -6.47 -9.66 -6.12
N ILE A 131 -7.10 -8.50 -5.92
CA ILE A 131 -7.79 -7.77 -7.00
C ILE A 131 -6.79 -7.45 -8.14
N PHE A 132 -5.62 -6.93 -7.82
CA PHE A 132 -4.60 -6.62 -8.82
C PHE A 132 -4.03 -7.86 -9.53
N ILE A 133 -3.89 -8.98 -8.83
CA ILE A 133 -3.39 -10.24 -9.39
C ILE A 133 -4.42 -10.87 -10.34
N GLN A 134 -5.72 -10.63 -10.11
CA GLN A 134 -6.82 -11.18 -10.89
C GLN A 134 -7.29 -10.28 -12.03
N THR A 135 -6.82 -9.02 -12.09
CA THR A 135 -7.16 -8.03 -13.14
C THR A 135 -6.18 -8.08 -14.29
#